data_AF-V4V9Y8-F1
#
_entry.id   AF-V4V9Y8-F1
#
_cell.length_a   1.000
_cell.length_b   1.000
_cell.length_c   1.000
_cell.angle_alpha   90.00
_cell.angle_beta   90.00
_cell.angle_gamma   90.00
#
_symmetry.space_group_name_H-M   'P 1'
#
loop_
_entity.id
_entity.type
_entity.pdbx_description
1 polymer ?
#
loop_
_entity_poly.entity_id
_entity_poly.type
_entity_poly.pdbx_seq_one_letter_code
_entity_poly.pdbx_strand_id
1 'polypeptide(L)' 'MELTLSLEKLTNEKLLNLHKVANKNHDVQLADFVESEYLHEQVEAIKKISEYVAQLRRVGQGHGVWHFDQMLLHGEEVVA' A
#
# COMPACT_ATOMS: atom_id res chain seq x y z
N MET A 1 9.65 1.87 7.21
CA MET A 1 8.41 1.99 6.41
C MET A 1 8.63 2.54 5.00
N GLU A 2 9.58 3.45 4.77
CA GLU A 2 9.81 4.00 3.41
C GLU A 2 10.18 2.93 2.38
N LEU A 3 11.00 1.93 2.75
CA LEU A 3 11.32 0.81 1.87
C LEU A 3 10.05 0.02 1.48
N THR A 4 9.18 -0.27 2.45
CA THR A 4 7.88 -0.93 2.19
C THR A 4 7.03 -0.11 1.21
N LEU A 5 6.96 1.22 1.39
CA LEU A 5 6.24 2.08 0.46
C LEU A 5 6.79 2.00 -0.97
N SER A 6 8.11 1.98 -1.11
CA SER A 6 8.76 1.83 -2.41
C SER A 6 8.46 0.47 -3.05
N LEU A 7 8.42 -0.59 -2.25
CA LEU A 7 8.08 -1.93 -2.73
C LEU A 7 6.61 -2.00 -3.19
N GLU A 8 5.67 -1.43 -2.44
CA GLU A 8 4.27 -1.40 -2.87
C GLU A 8 4.06 -0.60 -4.16
N LYS A 9 4.75 0.53 -4.31
CA LYS A 9 4.71 1.30 -5.57
C LYS A 9 5.29 0.49 -6.73
N LEU A 10 6.36 -0.26 -6.50
CA LEU A 10 6.96 -1.14 -7.51
C LEU A 10 6.01 -2.27 -7.89
N THR A 11 5.36 -2.93 -6.92
CA THR A 11 4.36 -3.97 -7.17
C THR A 11 3.20 -3.42 -8.01
N ASN A 12 2.68 -2.24 -7.68
CA ASN A 12 1.65 -1.57 -8.47
C ASN A 12 2.09 -1.33 -9.92
N GLU A 13 3.32 -0.88 -10.13
CA GLU A 13 3.87 -0.71 -11.47
C GLU A 13 3.91 -2.04 -12.24
N LYS A 14 4.27 -3.15 -11.57
CA LYS A 14 4.26 -4.48 -12.19
C LYS A 14 2.85 -4.96 -12.51
N LEU A 15 1.86 -4.70 -11.65
CA LEU A 15 0.45 -4.99 -11.91
C LEU A 15 -0.09 -4.19 -13.10
N LEU A 16 0.24 -2.89 -13.18
CA LEU A 16 -0.13 -2.06 -14.34
C LEU A 16 0.51 -2.57 -15.64
N ASN A 17 1.74 -3.08 -15.57
CA ASN A 17 2.40 -3.69 -16.74
C ASN A 17 1.73 -5.01 -17.13
N LEU A 18 1.32 -5.85 -16.17
CA LEU A 18 0.53 -7.05 -16.44
C LEU A 18 -0.81 -6.70 -17.10
N HIS A 19 -1.52 -5.72 -16.57
CA HIS A 19 -2.78 -5.23 -17.11
C HIS A 19 -2.63 -4.73 -18.57
N LYS A 20 -1.53 -4.02 -18.88
CA LYS A 20 -1.22 -3.62 -20.27
C LYS A 20 -1.01 -4.81 -21.20
N VAL A 21 -0.36 -5.87 -20.73
CA VAL A 21 -0.16 -7.10 -21.52
C VAL A 21 -1.50 -7.80 -21.77
N ALA A 22 -2.37 -7.90 -20.77
CA ALA A 22 -3.72 -8.46 -20.92
C ALA A 22 -4.50 -7.70 -22.01
N ASN A 23 -4.52 -6.36 -21.93
CA ASN A 23 -5.16 -5.51 -22.92
C ASN A 23 -4.56 -5.65 -24.33
N LYS A 24 -3.23 -5.74 -24.44
CA LYS A 24 -2.54 -5.92 -25.74
C LYS A 24 -2.89 -7.24 -26.41
N ASN A 25 -3.20 -8.27 -25.64
CA ASN A 25 -3.62 -9.59 -26.14
C ASN A 25 -5.15 -9.75 -26.21
N HIS A 26 -5.91 -8.69 -25.93
CA HIS A 26 -7.37 -8.71 -25.89
C HIS A 26 -7.96 -9.72 -24.90
N ASP A 27 -7.23 -10.01 -23.82
CA ASP A 27 -7.72 -10.84 -22.72
C ASP A 27 -8.49 -9.98 -21.71
N VAL A 28 -9.79 -9.81 -21.98
CA VAL A 28 -10.68 -8.95 -21.18
C VAL A 28 -10.87 -9.50 -19.77
N GLN A 29 -10.87 -10.83 -19.59
CA GLN A 29 -11.10 -11.44 -18.28
C GLN A 29 -9.88 -11.27 -17.38
N LEU A 30 -8.67 -11.45 -17.93
CA LEU A 30 -7.45 -11.20 -17.18
C LEU A 30 -7.30 -9.72 -16.82
N ALA A 31 -7.67 -8.82 -17.74
CA ALA A 31 -7.63 -7.38 -17.48
C ALA A 31 -8.52 -7.00 -16.29
N ASP A 32 -9.79 -7.44 -16.33
CA ASP A 32 -10.77 -7.21 -15.26
C ASP A 32 -10.32 -7.81 -13.91
N PHE A 33 -9.81 -9.05 -13.92
CA PHE A 33 -9.28 -9.70 -12.72
C PHE A 33 -8.13 -8.93 -12.06
N VAL A 34 -7.21 -8.39 -12.86
CA VAL A 34 -6.09 -7.60 -12.33
C VAL A 34 -6.58 -6.25 -11.77
N GLU A 35 -7.58 -5.63 -12.41
CA GLU A 35 -8.18 -4.39 -11.93
C GLU A 35 -8.96 -4.57 -10.62
N SER A 36 -9.86 -5.55 -10.56
CA SER A 36 -10.76 -5.75 -9.43
C SER A 36 -10.04 -6.29 -8.19
N GLU A 37 -9.20 -7.31 -8.36
CA GLU A 37 -8.64 -8.05 -7.22
C GLU A 37 -7.29 -7.47 -6.74
N TYR A 38 -6.56 -6.73 -7.57
CA TYR A 38 -5.20 -6.31 -7.21
C TYR A 38 -4.99 -4.80 -7.28
N LEU A 39 -5.36 -4.15 -8.38
CA LEU A 39 -5.04 -2.72 -8.55
C LEU A 39 -5.80 -1.83 -7.55
N HIS A 40 -7.03 -2.19 -7.18
CA HIS A 40 -7.77 -1.47 -6.15
C HIS A 40 -7.10 -1.60 -4.78
N GLU A 41 -6.84 -2.82 -4.34
CA GLU A 41 -6.17 -3.11 -3.06
C GLU A 41 -4.79 -2.43 -2.97
N GLN A 42 -4.06 -2.41 -4.08
CA GLN A 42 -2.73 -1.81 -4.15
C GLN A 42 -2.76 -0.30 -3.89
N VAL A 43 -3.80 0.41 -4.35
CA VAL A 43 -3.98 1.84 -4.07
C VAL A 43 -4.22 2.07 -2.58
N GLU A 44 -5.05 1.24 -1.95
CA GLU A 44 -5.34 1.33 -0.51
C GLU A 44 -4.09 1.01 0.33
N ALA A 45 -3.33 -0.02 -0.03
CA ALA A 45 -2.08 -0.39 0.63
C ALA A 45 -1.03 0.73 0.55
N ILE A 46 -0.84 1.32 -0.64
CA ILE A 46 0.08 2.45 -0.83
C ILE A 46 -0.34 3.64 0.03
N LYS A 47 -1.64 3.95 0.11
CA LYS A 47 -2.17 5.03 0.95
C LYS A 47 -1.87 4.78 2.42
N LYS A 48 -2.25 3.60 2.93
CA LYS A 48 -2.05 3.20 4.33
C LYS A 48 -0.58 3.28 4.75
N ILE A 49 0.32 2.76 3.92
CA ILE A 49 1.75 2.80 4.21
C ILE A 49 2.30 4.24 4.09
N SER A 50 1.78 5.06 3.17
CA SER A 50 2.15 6.48 3.09
C SER A 50 1.77 7.25 4.35
N GLU A 51 0.59 6.96 4.92
CA GLU A 51 0.13 7.53 6.18
C GLU A 51 1.06 7.11 7.34
N TYR A 52 1.47 5.84 7.39
CA TYR A 52 2.46 5.36 8.36
C TYR A 52 3.82 6.05 8.23
N VAL A 53 4.31 6.26 7.01
CA VAL A 53 5.55 7.02 6.77
C VAL A 53 5.40 8.46 7.27
N ALA A 54 4.27 9.11 7.00
CA ALA A 54 4.00 10.48 7.44
C ALA A 54 3.92 10.59 8.97
N GLN A 55 3.26 9.64 9.64
CA GLN A 55 3.18 9.57 11.10
C GLN A 55 4.57 9.37 11.73
N LEU A 56 5.35 8.41 11.24
CA LEU A 56 6.72 8.16 11.73
C LEU A 56 7.63 9.39 11.57
N ARG A 57 7.54 10.10 10.44
CA ARG A 57 8.28 11.36 10.24
C ARG A 57 7.83 12.47 11.20
N ARG A 58 6.54 12.50 11.57
CA ARG A 58 5.97 13.49 12.50
C ARG A 58 6.38 13.24 13.95
N VAL A 59 6.34 11.99 14.41
CA VAL A 59 6.60 11.63 15.82
C VAL A 59 8.09 11.58 16.16
N GLY A 60 8.95 11.45 15.16
CA GLY A 60 10.40 11.39 15.35
C GLY A 60 10.88 10.09 16.00
N GLN A 61 12.17 10.01 16.28
CA GLN A 61 12.83 8.80 16.82
C GLN A 61 12.58 8.60 18.32
N GLY A 62 12.90 7.42 18.84
CA GLY A 62 12.79 7.09 20.27
C GLY A 62 11.35 6.82 20.67
N HIS A 63 10.84 7.57 21.66
CA HIS A 63 9.50 7.35 22.22
C HIS A 63 8.38 7.46 21.17
N GLY A 64 8.52 8.35 20.18
CA GLY A 64 7.55 8.49 19.09
C GLY A 64 7.36 7.19 18.30
N VAL A 65 8.46 6.50 17.98
CA VAL A 65 8.42 5.20 17.28
C VAL A 65 7.81 4.12 18.15
N TRP A 66 8.16 4.07 19.44
CA TRP A 66 7.58 3.09 20.36
C TRP A 66 6.06 3.27 20.48
N HIS A 67 5.57 4.51 20.57
CA HIS A 67 4.14 4.77 20.63
C HIS A 67 3.43 4.39 19.32
N PHE A 68 4.03 4.73 18.17
CA PHE A 68 3.52 4.30 16.86
C PHE A 68 3.46 2.77 16.74
N ASP A 69 4.47 2.05 17.25
CA ASP A 69 4.50 0.59 17.28
C ASP A 69 3.37 0.00 18.14
N GLN A 70 3.08 0.61 19.30
CA GLN A 70 1.91 0.22 20.10
C GLN A 70 0.59 0.47 19.37
N MET A 71 0.44 1.60 18.68
CA MET A 71 -0.75 1.85 17.84
C MET A 71 -0.91 0.80 16.75
N LEU A 72 0.19 0.34 16.15
CA LEU A 72 0.16 -0.69 15.12
C LEU A 72 -0.21 -2.07 15.69
N LEU A 73 0.30 -2.41 16.88
CA LEU A 73 0.07 -3.70 17.54
C LEU A 73 -1.38 -3.89 17.99
N HIS A 74 -2.02 -2.83 18.51
CA HIS A 74 -3.39 -2.89 19.04
C HIS A 74 -4.47 -2.61 17.99
N GLY A 75 -4.08 -2.35 16.73
CA GLY A 75 -5.00 -1.99 15.65
C GLY A 75 -5.58 -0.58 15.80
N GLU A 76 -6.36 -0.12 14.82
CA GLU A 76 -7.07 1.18 14.83
C GLU A 76 -8.21 1.25 15.87
N GLU A 77 -8.04 0.70 17.08
CA GLU A 77 -8.86 1.08 18.22
C GLU A 77 -8.18 2.21 18.99
N VAL A 78 -8.98 3.22 19.34
CA VAL A 78 -8.63 4.47 20.03
C VAL A 78 -8.15 5.59 19.09
N VAL A 79 -9.07 6.34 18.48
CA VAL A 79 -9.61 7.60 19.08
C VAL A 79 -11.04 7.83 18.56
N ALA A 80 -11.99 7.86 19.48
CA ALA A 80 -13.34 8.40 19.27
C ALA A 80 -13.35 9.94 19.40
#